data_AF-A0A7K1JQP6-F1
#
_entry.id   AF-A0A7K1JQP6-F1
#
_cell.length_a   1.000
_cell.length_b   1.000
_cell.length_c   1.000
_cell.angle_alpha   90.00
_cell.angle_beta   90.00
_cell.angle_gamma   90.00
#
_symmetry.space_group_name_H-M   'P 1'
#
loop_
_entity.id
_entity.type
_entity.pdbx_description
1 polymer ?
#
loop_
_entity_poly.entity_id
_entity_poly.type
_entity_poly.pdbx_seq_one_letter_code
_entity_poly.pdbx_strand_id
1 'polypeptide(L)'
;MKPWSAVLAIAVLALAGCNPDPRLHKMDPPGASTPGGTTTTTGSPSRKPPDTTYRSRQTPEVQQQLAAQDRVRAGDPCGRLSPDAVLALGKVSYFGVDIFPSQCRIIFDVPKAQNSVHEITVGSATSLGQPTGAEPNKDRCYYRFEVAGLQTLLTFGLDQGYDVPGDNGAKLCGIAESLAKASGTTLASPPPREGSRWVPQDKLMRVDPCGPMNTLGAQQDFVIRPHSQIFNCFFYERADTKRERGRSIYINYLDLAQAPRPKQKGPDLIDIGGELTKAITKSSKGAPICDFTVYVGLNEPLTGSDPLSQSKQWIGTIEVQGPPAGTSCSEVEKLTAEAVRLYQQA
;
A
#
# COMPACT_ATOMS: atom_id res chain seq x y z
N MET A 1 50.42 2.41 -26.30
CA MET A 1 50.32 3.46 -27.33
C MET A 1 49.33 3.05 -28.42
N LYS A 2 48.10 3.55 -28.34
CA LYS A 2 47.17 3.97 -29.42
C LYS A 2 45.74 4.01 -28.82
N PRO A 3 45.14 5.19 -28.66
CA PRO A 3 43.80 5.36 -28.09
C PRO A 3 42.76 5.58 -29.20
N TRP A 4 41.59 4.95 -29.10
CA TRP A 4 40.43 5.36 -29.90
C TRP A 4 39.24 5.60 -28.98
N SER A 5 38.99 6.90 -28.75
CA SER A 5 37.79 7.47 -28.17
C SER A 5 36.65 7.41 -29.18
N ALA A 6 35.45 7.06 -28.75
CA ALA A 6 34.21 7.40 -29.46
C ALA A 6 33.22 7.98 -28.45
N VAL A 7 33.05 9.29 -28.56
CA VAL A 7 32.05 10.10 -27.85
C VAL A 7 30.76 10.02 -28.66
N LEU A 8 29.69 9.50 -28.09
CA LEU A 8 28.35 9.57 -28.68
C LEU A 8 27.62 10.76 -28.06
N ALA A 9 27.33 11.77 -28.87
CA ALA A 9 26.55 12.95 -28.49
C ALA A 9 25.05 12.63 -28.54
N ILE A 10 24.35 12.99 -27.46
CA ILE A 10 22.90 12.92 -27.31
C ILE A 10 22.28 14.21 -27.85
N ALA A 11 21.36 14.10 -28.80
CA ALA A 11 20.46 15.18 -29.21
C ALA A 11 19.05 14.85 -28.71
N VAL A 12 18.56 15.60 -27.72
CA VAL A 12 17.15 15.58 -27.29
C VAL A 12 16.51 16.88 -27.73
N LEU A 13 15.64 16.79 -28.73
CA LEU A 13 14.78 17.90 -29.15
C LEU A 13 13.59 18.00 -28.19
N ALA A 14 13.45 19.17 -27.55
CA ALA A 14 12.26 19.56 -26.81
C ALA A 14 11.19 20.08 -27.80
N LEU A 15 10.01 19.48 -27.77
CA LEU A 15 8.81 20.08 -28.37
C LEU A 15 7.82 20.40 -27.24
N ALA A 16 7.75 21.70 -26.94
CA ALA A 16 6.72 22.30 -26.12
C ALA A 16 5.40 22.34 -26.92
N GLY A 17 4.35 21.73 -26.38
CA GLY A 17 2.99 21.82 -26.89
C GLY A 17 2.07 22.41 -25.84
N CYS A 18 1.74 23.69 -25.99
CA CYS A 18 0.66 24.37 -25.28
C CYS A 18 -0.69 23.88 -25.84
N ASN A 19 -1.61 23.45 -24.99
CA ASN A 19 -3.02 23.31 -25.36
C ASN A 19 -3.87 24.23 -24.45
N PRO A 20 -4.60 25.21 -25.02
CA PRO A 20 -5.51 26.06 -24.28
C PRO A 20 -6.85 25.34 -23.99
N ASP A 21 -7.32 25.52 -22.77
CA ASP A 21 -8.60 25.06 -22.25
C ASP A 21 -9.74 26.02 -22.67
N PRO A 22 -10.77 25.58 -23.40
CA PRO A 22 -11.92 26.41 -23.72
C PRO A 22 -13.18 25.87 -23.03
N ARG A 23 -13.61 26.50 -21.94
CA ARG A 23 -15.03 26.57 -21.52
C ARG A 23 -15.27 27.61 -20.42
N LEU A 24 -15.42 28.85 -20.87
CA LEU A 24 -16.15 29.92 -20.19
C LEU A 24 -17.56 29.98 -20.80
N HIS A 25 -18.62 29.90 -19.98
CA HIS A 25 -20.00 30.41 -20.21
C HIS A 25 -20.81 29.98 -18.95
N LYS A 26 -21.69 30.76 -18.30
CA LYS A 26 -22.24 32.10 -18.49
C LYS A 26 -22.99 32.43 -17.18
N MET A 27 -22.98 33.68 -16.74
CA MET A 27 -23.75 34.22 -15.60
C MET A 27 -25.25 34.39 -15.92
N ASP A 28 -26.03 34.51 -14.83
CA ASP A 28 -27.50 34.48 -14.62
C ASP A 28 -28.37 35.50 -15.40
N PRO A 29 -29.72 35.42 -15.27
CA PRO A 29 -30.40 36.39 -14.39
C PRO A 29 -31.68 35.86 -13.66
N PRO A 30 -32.28 36.67 -12.76
CA PRO A 30 -33.09 36.23 -11.62
C PRO A 30 -34.60 36.28 -11.89
N GLY A 31 -35.40 35.62 -11.04
CA GLY A 31 -36.85 35.78 -11.11
C GLY A 31 -37.66 35.14 -9.97
N ALA A 32 -38.45 36.00 -9.34
CA ALA A 32 -39.74 35.77 -8.69
C ALA A 32 -39.79 35.15 -7.28
N SER A 33 -40.01 36.06 -6.33
CA SER A 33 -40.62 35.86 -5.01
C SER A 33 -42.13 35.64 -5.10
N THR A 34 -42.68 34.77 -4.26
CA THR A 34 -44.11 34.72 -3.92
C THR A 34 -44.26 34.38 -2.43
N PRO A 35 -45.11 35.09 -1.66
CA PRO A 35 -45.31 34.84 -0.24
C PRO A 35 -46.54 33.95 0.02
N GLY A 36 -46.47 33.10 1.05
CA GLY A 36 -47.67 32.52 1.66
C GLY A 36 -47.48 31.19 2.39
N GLY A 37 -47.52 31.23 3.72
CA GLY A 37 -48.33 30.26 4.48
C GLY A 37 -47.63 29.19 5.30
N THR A 38 -47.85 29.29 6.62
CA THR A 38 -48.02 28.21 7.60
C THR A 38 -46.79 27.78 8.40
N THR A 39 -46.67 28.41 9.56
CA THR A 39 -45.84 28.02 10.71
C THR A 39 -46.27 26.64 11.21
N THR A 40 -45.49 25.61 10.88
CA THR A 40 -45.53 24.32 11.57
C THR A 40 -44.20 24.16 12.28
N THR A 41 -44.22 24.16 13.61
CA THR A 41 -43.06 23.95 14.47
C THR A 41 -42.64 22.49 14.36
N THR A 42 -41.96 22.15 13.27
CA THR A 42 -41.27 20.88 13.10
C THR A 42 -40.00 20.95 13.92
N GLY A 43 -39.92 20.14 14.99
CA GLY A 43 -38.70 19.99 15.77
C GLY A 43 -37.53 19.76 14.84
N SER A 44 -36.57 20.70 14.84
CA SER A 44 -35.35 20.58 14.06
C SER A 44 -34.76 19.20 14.34
N PRO A 45 -34.60 18.33 13.31
CA PRO A 45 -33.84 17.11 13.50
C PRO A 45 -32.49 17.57 14.02
N SER A 46 -32.12 17.12 15.21
CA SER A 46 -30.80 17.35 15.78
C SER A 46 -29.80 16.99 14.70
N ARG A 47 -29.25 18.01 14.04
CA ARG A 47 -28.36 17.87 12.91
C ARG A 47 -27.13 17.22 13.50
N LYS A 48 -27.03 15.90 13.35
CA LYS A 48 -25.83 15.14 13.74
C LYS A 48 -24.64 15.98 13.26
N PRO A 49 -23.70 16.36 14.14
CA PRO A 49 -22.54 17.13 13.72
C PRO A 49 -22.00 16.47 12.46
N PRO A 50 -21.74 17.23 11.38
CA PRO A 50 -21.27 16.65 10.13
C PRO A 50 -20.15 15.69 10.46
N ASP A 51 -20.23 14.45 9.98
CA ASP A 51 -19.28 13.40 10.31
C ASP A 51 -17.87 13.92 9.93
N THR A 52 -17.10 14.42 10.89
CA THR A 52 -15.88 15.23 10.64
C THR A 52 -14.66 14.34 10.41
N THR A 53 -14.86 13.14 9.90
CA THR A 53 -13.76 12.23 9.57
C THR A 53 -13.01 12.73 8.34
N TYR A 54 -11.75 12.33 8.21
CA TYR A 54 -10.94 12.67 7.05
C TYR A 54 -11.57 12.13 5.75
N ARG A 55 -12.27 10.99 5.82
CA ARG A 55 -12.93 10.33 4.68
C ARG A 55 -14.03 11.19 4.08
N SER A 56 -14.90 11.78 4.91
CA SER A 56 -16.01 12.62 4.44
C SER A 56 -15.54 13.92 3.76
N ARG A 57 -14.31 14.36 4.05
CA ARG A 57 -13.68 15.54 3.43
C ARG A 57 -13.06 15.25 2.06
N GLN A 58 -12.94 13.98 1.67
CA GLN A 58 -12.36 13.60 0.37
C GLN A 58 -13.38 13.71 -0.77
N THR A 59 -12.88 13.77 -2.00
CA THR A 59 -13.75 13.69 -3.19
C THR A 59 -14.46 12.33 -3.25
N PRO A 60 -15.63 12.22 -3.92
CA PRO A 60 -16.34 10.95 -4.07
C PRO A 60 -15.47 9.82 -4.66
N GLU A 61 -14.59 10.16 -5.60
CA GLU A 61 -13.64 9.23 -6.20
C GLU A 61 -12.66 8.66 -5.18
N VAL A 62 -12.05 9.50 -4.34
CA VAL A 62 -11.13 9.06 -3.29
C VAL A 62 -11.88 8.24 -2.23
N GLN A 63 -13.11 8.62 -1.89
CA GLN A 63 -13.94 7.82 -0.97
C GLN A 63 -14.21 6.41 -1.51
N GLN A 64 -14.52 6.29 -2.81
CA GLN A 64 -14.71 5.00 -3.47
C GLN A 64 -13.41 4.18 -3.47
N GLN A 65 -12.26 4.81 -3.75
CA GLN A 65 -10.95 4.17 -3.71
C GLN A 65 -10.63 3.64 -2.31
N LEU A 66 -10.84 4.45 -1.26
CA LEU A 66 -10.61 4.03 0.13
C LEU A 66 -11.50 2.84 0.51
N ALA A 67 -12.78 2.86 0.12
CA ALA A 67 -13.69 1.74 0.34
C ALA A 67 -13.25 0.46 -0.42
N ALA A 68 -12.71 0.60 -1.62
CA ALA A 68 -12.14 -0.54 -2.36
C ALA A 68 -10.88 -1.08 -1.70
N GLN A 69 -10.00 -0.20 -1.18
CA GLN A 69 -8.84 -0.61 -0.40
C GLN A 69 -9.24 -1.34 0.89
N ASP A 70 -10.28 -0.89 1.60
CA ASP A 70 -10.82 -1.58 2.79
C ASP A 70 -11.20 -3.03 2.46
N ARG A 71 -11.92 -3.25 1.34
CA ARG A 71 -12.28 -4.60 0.88
C ARG A 71 -11.06 -5.46 0.59
N VAL A 72 -10.01 -4.88 0.01
CA VAL A 72 -8.78 -5.61 -0.34
C VAL A 72 -7.96 -5.94 0.90
N ARG A 73 -7.90 -5.05 1.90
CA ARG A 73 -7.27 -5.32 3.21
C ARG A 73 -7.92 -6.50 3.93
N ALA A 74 -9.26 -6.57 3.85
CA ALA A 74 -10.05 -7.64 4.45
C ALA A 74 -9.87 -9.01 3.77
N GLY A 75 -9.36 -9.05 2.54
CA GLY A 75 -9.10 -10.29 1.81
C GLY A 75 -7.77 -10.95 2.19
N ASP A 76 -7.74 -12.27 2.19
CA ASP A 76 -6.51 -13.06 2.31
C ASP A 76 -5.67 -12.95 1.01
N PRO A 77 -4.48 -12.34 1.03
CA PRO A 77 -3.63 -12.27 -0.16
C PRO A 77 -3.15 -13.66 -0.61
N CYS A 78 -2.95 -14.61 0.31
CA CYS A 78 -2.54 -15.98 -0.02
C CYS A 78 -3.70 -16.82 -0.56
N GLY A 79 -4.93 -16.50 -0.15
CA GLY A 79 -6.15 -17.10 -0.66
C GLY A 79 -6.51 -16.71 -2.09
N ARG A 80 -5.73 -15.83 -2.73
CA ARG A 80 -5.92 -15.45 -4.14
C ARG A 80 -5.55 -16.56 -5.11
N LEU A 81 -4.61 -17.42 -4.74
CA LEU A 81 -4.14 -18.52 -5.58
C LEU A 81 -4.73 -19.85 -5.11
N SER A 82 -5.03 -20.75 -6.05
CA SER A 82 -5.40 -22.12 -5.73
C SER A 82 -4.23 -22.85 -5.07
N PRO A 83 -4.35 -23.29 -3.79
CA PRO A 83 -3.27 -23.97 -3.10
C PRO A 83 -2.84 -25.26 -3.83
N ASP A 84 -3.79 -26.02 -4.36
CA ASP A 84 -3.50 -27.27 -5.08
C ASP A 84 -2.71 -27.01 -6.36
N ALA A 85 -3.06 -25.95 -7.09
CA ALA A 85 -2.34 -25.56 -8.31
C ALA A 85 -0.91 -25.09 -8.00
N VAL A 86 -0.71 -24.38 -6.88
CA VAL A 86 0.62 -23.98 -6.40
C VAL A 86 1.44 -25.20 -5.99
N LEU A 87 0.89 -26.09 -5.18
CA LEU A 87 1.59 -27.30 -4.70
C LEU A 87 1.94 -28.26 -5.83
N ALA A 88 1.18 -28.24 -6.93
CA ALA A 88 1.50 -29.01 -8.14
C ALA A 88 2.77 -28.52 -8.86
N LEU A 89 3.25 -27.29 -8.60
CA LEU A 89 4.46 -26.76 -9.23
C LEU A 89 5.74 -27.29 -8.59
N GLY A 90 5.68 -27.82 -7.37
CA GLY A 90 6.83 -28.38 -6.68
C GLY A 90 6.70 -28.35 -5.17
N LYS A 91 7.79 -28.74 -4.49
CA LYS A 91 7.87 -28.72 -3.03
C LYS A 91 7.99 -27.28 -2.54
N VAL A 92 7.02 -26.83 -1.74
CA VAL A 92 7.00 -25.50 -1.15
C VAL A 92 7.79 -25.51 0.17
N SER A 93 8.68 -24.52 0.35
CA SER A 93 9.45 -24.30 1.59
C SER A 93 8.88 -23.17 2.46
N TYR A 94 8.15 -22.25 1.84
CA TYR A 94 7.41 -21.19 2.54
C TYR A 94 6.14 -20.83 1.79
N PHE A 95 5.04 -20.66 2.51
CA PHE A 95 3.79 -20.12 1.98
C PHE A 95 3.18 -19.22 3.06
N GLY A 96 3.22 -17.91 2.86
CA GLY A 96 2.66 -16.97 3.83
C GLY A 96 2.74 -15.53 3.37
N VAL A 97 2.56 -14.60 4.32
CA VAL A 97 2.66 -13.17 4.04
C VAL A 97 4.10 -12.77 3.66
N ASP A 98 4.25 -11.64 2.98
CA ASP A 98 5.55 -10.98 2.80
C ASP A 98 5.68 -9.73 3.68
N ILE A 99 6.76 -8.96 3.50
CA ILE A 99 6.96 -7.64 4.13
C ILE A 99 5.74 -6.73 3.91
N PHE A 100 5.10 -6.80 2.74
CA PHE A 100 3.86 -6.07 2.48
C PHE A 100 2.64 -6.90 2.88
N PRO A 101 1.75 -6.41 3.75
CA PRO A 101 0.63 -7.20 4.24
C PRO A 101 -0.43 -7.53 3.19
N SER A 102 -0.44 -6.79 2.08
CA SER A 102 -1.27 -7.09 0.90
C SER A 102 -0.66 -8.18 0.02
N GLN A 103 0.54 -8.66 0.32
CA GLN A 103 1.25 -9.63 -0.49
C GLN A 103 1.32 -10.99 0.19
N CYS A 104 1.23 -12.03 -0.63
CA CYS A 104 1.61 -13.36 -0.25
C CYS A 104 2.84 -13.78 -1.04
N ARG A 105 3.74 -14.47 -0.38
CA ARG A 105 4.98 -14.98 -0.92
C ARG A 105 5.05 -16.48 -0.74
N ILE A 106 5.41 -17.16 -1.82
CA ILE A 106 5.51 -18.61 -1.90
C ILE A 106 6.90 -18.93 -2.43
N ILE A 107 7.67 -19.71 -1.69
CA ILE A 107 9.03 -20.08 -2.03
C ILE A 107 9.09 -21.58 -2.26
N PHE A 108 9.70 -22.00 -3.36
CA PHE A 108 9.86 -23.40 -3.71
C PHE A 108 11.27 -23.90 -3.37
N ASP A 109 11.36 -25.15 -2.92
CA ASP A 109 12.59 -25.91 -2.77
C ASP A 109 13.05 -26.39 -4.15
N VAL A 110 13.72 -25.48 -4.88
CA VAL A 110 14.20 -25.72 -6.25
C VAL A 110 15.69 -26.05 -6.25
N PRO A 111 16.11 -27.19 -6.81
CA PRO A 111 17.52 -27.43 -7.09
C PRO A 111 18.07 -26.35 -8.04
N LYS A 112 19.18 -25.71 -7.65
CA LYS A 112 19.79 -24.56 -8.34
C LYS A 112 19.95 -24.67 -9.87
N ALA A 113 20.05 -25.89 -10.40
CA ALA A 113 20.25 -26.16 -11.82
C ALA A 113 18.94 -26.29 -12.64
N GLN A 114 17.75 -26.10 -12.05
CA GLN A 114 16.47 -26.31 -12.73
C GLN A 114 15.78 -25.00 -13.11
N ASN A 115 15.31 -24.91 -14.37
CA ASN A 115 14.52 -23.80 -14.92
C ASN A 115 13.07 -23.79 -14.39
N SER A 116 12.85 -23.84 -13.08
CA SER A 116 11.51 -23.88 -12.47
C SER A 116 11.15 -22.58 -11.74
N VAL A 117 9.88 -22.48 -11.34
CA VAL A 117 9.39 -21.38 -10.49
C VAL A 117 10.12 -21.47 -9.15
N HIS A 118 10.88 -20.43 -8.80
CA HIS A 118 11.54 -20.33 -7.50
C HIS A 118 10.65 -19.62 -6.49
N GLU A 119 9.97 -18.57 -6.94
CA GLU A 119 9.16 -17.74 -6.09
C GLU A 119 7.88 -17.29 -6.82
N ILE A 120 6.79 -17.19 -6.05
CA ILE A 120 5.57 -16.51 -6.46
C ILE A 120 5.28 -15.41 -5.44
N THR A 121 5.08 -14.18 -5.92
CA THR A 121 4.58 -13.07 -5.10
C THR A 121 3.26 -12.58 -5.66
N VAL A 122 2.18 -12.58 -4.88
CA VAL A 122 0.82 -12.15 -5.29
C VAL A 122 0.34 -11.00 -4.44
N GLY A 123 -0.35 -10.02 -5.05
CA GLY A 123 -1.02 -8.91 -4.36
C GLY A 123 -0.32 -7.56 -4.47
N SER A 124 0.70 -7.45 -5.34
CA SER A 124 1.34 -6.19 -5.69
C SER A 124 0.41 -5.31 -6.53
N ALA A 125 0.30 -4.03 -6.18
CA ALA A 125 -0.48 -3.07 -6.95
C ALA A 125 0.38 -2.44 -8.07
N THR A 126 -0.17 -2.33 -9.27
CA THR A 126 0.43 -1.62 -10.41
C THR A 126 -0.53 -0.55 -10.96
N SER A 127 0.03 0.47 -11.60
CA SER A 127 -0.74 1.60 -12.14
C SER A 127 -1.78 1.16 -13.17
N LEU A 128 -2.90 1.88 -13.23
CA LEU A 128 -3.87 1.74 -14.31
C LEU A 128 -3.23 2.08 -15.66
N GLY A 129 -3.68 1.42 -16.72
CA GLY A 129 -3.18 1.58 -18.09
C GLY A 129 -2.22 0.48 -18.55
N GLN A 130 -1.84 -0.44 -17.66
CA GLN A 130 -1.17 -1.68 -18.05
C GLN A 130 -2.20 -2.71 -18.56
N PRO A 131 -1.86 -3.54 -19.55
CA PRO A 131 -2.75 -4.62 -19.99
C PRO A 131 -2.90 -5.70 -18.90
N THR A 132 -4.08 -6.31 -18.83
CA THR A 132 -4.31 -7.52 -18.03
C THR A 132 -3.73 -8.75 -18.71
N GLY A 133 -3.42 -9.78 -17.93
CA GLY A 133 -2.84 -11.04 -18.41
C GLY A 133 -1.35 -11.15 -18.12
N ALA A 134 -0.73 -12.15 -18.74
CA ALA A 134 0.67 -12.48 -18.54
C ALA A 134 1.60 -11.61 -19.40
N GLU A 135 2.62 -11.03 -18.77
CA GLU A 135 3.66 -10.25 -19.44
C GLU A 135 5.03 -10.79 -19.01
N PRO A 136 5.86 -11.25 -19.97
CA PRO A 136 7.20 -11.70 -19.66
C PRO A 136 8.13 -10.52 -19.40
N ASN A 137 9.05 -10.72 -18.47
CA ASN A 137 10.29 -9.97 -18.36
C ASN A 137 11.43 -11.01 -18.40
N LYS A 138 12.68 -10.58 -18.43
CA LYS A 138 13.88 -11.41 -18.58
C LYS A 138 13.79 -12.72 -17.75
N ASP A 139 13.72 -12.59 -16.43
CA ASP A 139 13.81 -13.66 -15.44
C ASP A 139 12.47 -14.02 -14.77
N ARG A 140 11.36 -13.42 -15.23
CA ARG A 140 10.09 -13.45 -14.51
C ARG A 140 8.89 -13.33 -15.44
N CYS A 141 7.72 -13.72 -14.97
CA CYS A 141 6.46 -13.33 -15.60
C CYS A 141 5.56 -12.64 -14.60
N TYR A 142 4.92 -11.55 -15.03
CA TYR A 142 3.89 -10.86 -14.27
C TYR A 142 2.52 -11.22 -14.84
N TYR A 143 1.57 -11.58 -13.98
CA TYR A 143 0.17 -11.70 -14.36
C TYR A 143 -0.63 -10.59 -13.68
N ARG A 144 -1.23 -9.70 -14.48
CA ARG A 144 -2.04 -8.58 -13.98
C ARG A 144 -3.52 -8.85 -14.12
N PHE A 145 -4.28 -8.49 -13.09
CA PHE A 145 -5.72 -8.70 -13.04
C PHE A 145 -6.43 -7.53 -12.33
N GLU A 146 -7.68 -7.33 -12.71
CA GLU A 146 -8.52 -6.28 -12.15
C GLU A 146 -9.16 -6.73 -10.83
N VAL A 147 -9.40 -5.75 -9.96
CA VAL A 147 -10.21 -5.92 -8.75
C VAL A 147 -11.25 -4.81 -8.73
N ALA A 148 -12.52 -5.19 -8.53
CA ALA A 148 -13.65 -4.27 -8.64
C ALA A 148 -13.52 -3.05 -7.71
N GLY A 149 -13.53 -1.86 -8.32
CA GLY A 149 -13.45 -0.57 -7.62
C GLY A 149 -12.05 -0.16 -7.19
N LEU A 150 -11.02 -0.99 -7.38
CA LEU A 150 -9.64 -0.53 -7.25
C LEU A 150 -9.24 0.26 -8.48
N GLN A 151 -8.61 1.41 -8.24
CA GLN A 151 -7.96 2.18 -9.29
C GLN A 151 -6.52 1.69 -9.54
N THR A 152 -6.28 0.39 -9.49
CA THR A 152 -4.96 -0.25 -9.73
C THR A 152 -5.20 -1.69 -10.16
N LEU A 153 -4.28 -2.26 -10.93
CA LEU A 153 -4.27 -3.71 -11.14
C LEU A 153 -3.54 -4.39 -9.98
N LEU A 154 -4.03 -5.55 -9.58
CA LEU A 154 -3.22 -6.44 -8.76
C LEU A 154 -2.39 -7.35 -9.67
N THR A 155 -1.23 -7.73 -9.17
CA THR A 155 -0.26 -8.52 -9.91
C THR A 155 0.14 -9.72 -9.08
N PHE A 156 0.36 -10.87 -9.72
CA PHE A 156 1.27 -11.85 -9.18
C PHE A 156 2.45 -12.08 -10.13
N GLY A 157 3.65 -12.17 -9.56
CA GLY A 157 4.88 -12.44 -10.26
C GLY A 157 5.34 -13.87 -10.02
N LEU A 158 5.88 -14.51 -11.06
CA LEU A 158 6.63 -15.76 -10.98
C LEU A 158 8.08 -15.43 -11.30
N ASP A 159 9.00 -15.72 -10.40
CA ASP A 159 10.43 -15.50 -10.59
C ASP A 159 11.16 -16.84 -10.76
N GLN A 160 12.13 -16.88 -11.68
CA GLN A 160 13.05 -18.00 -11.80
C GLN A 160 14.14 -17.95 -10.71
N GLY A 161 14.77 -19.09 -10.44
CA GLY A 161 15.89 -19.14 -9.49
C GLY A 161 17.10 -18.31 -9.96
N TYR A 162 17.83 -17.71 -9.02
CA TYR A 162 18.97 -16.83 -9.31
C TYR A 162 20.11 -17.50 -10.07
N ASP A 163 20.26 -18.82 -9.94
CA ASP A 163 21.32 -19.61 -10.57
C ASP A 163 20.94 -20.08 -12.00
N VAL A 164 19.78 -19.66 -12.49
CA VAL A 164 19.25 -20.01 -13.82
C VAL A 164 19.53 -18.89 -14.83
N PRO A 165 20.03 -19.20 -16.05
CA PRO A 165 20.21 -18.21 -17.11
C PRO A 165 18.95 -17.37 -17.37
N GLY A 166 19.19 -16.07 -17.57
CA GLY A 166 18.21 -14.98 -17.52
C GLY A 166 17.04 -14.99 -18.50
N ASP A 167 16.73 -16.02 -19.28
CA ASP A 167 15.86 -15.84 -20.46
C ASP A 167 14.59 -16.74 -20.44
N ASN A 168 14.13 -17.16 -19.25
CA ASN A 168 12.95 -18.05 -19.14
C ASN A 168 11.64 -17.35 -18.78
N GLY A 169 11.58 -16.02 -18.62
CA GLY A 169 10.32 -15.37 -18.21
C GLY A 169 9.14 -15.63 -19.14
N ALA A 170 9.39 -15.76 -20.46
CA ALA A 170 8.35 -16.19 -21.42
C ALA A 170 7.76 -17.58 -21.11
N LYS A 171 8.57 -18.52 -20.63
CA LYS A 171 8.10 -19.86 -20.23
C LYS A 171 7.27 -19.80 -18.95
N LEU A 172 7.62 -18.91 -18.02
CA LEU A 172 6.88 -18.70 -16.78
C LEU A 172 5.47 -18.15 -17.03
N CYS A 173 5.24 -17.45 -18.14
CA CYS A 173 3.91 -16.91 -18.44
C CYS A 173 2.83 -17.97 -18.70
N GLY A 174 3.16 -19.10 -19.34
CA GLY A 174 2.19 -20.19 -19.47
C GLY A 174 1.81 -20.81 -18.11
N ILE A 175 2.74 -20.82 -17.15
CA ILE A 175 2.47 -21.24 -15.77
C ILE A 175 1.60 -20.20 -15.07
N ALA A 176 1.91 -18.91 -15.23
CA ALA A 176 1.12 -17.83 -14.65
C ALA A 176 -0.33 -17.84 -15.14
N GLU A 177 -0.57 -18.01 -16.45
CA GLU A 177 -1.91 -18.15 -17.01
C GLU A 177 -2.66 -19.37 -16.46
N SER A 178 -1.96 -20.50 -16.33
CA SER A 178 -2.55 -21.73 -15.77
C SER A 178 -2.94 -21.56 -14.31
N LEU A 179 -2.09 -20.91 -13.50
CA LEU A 179 -2.39 -20.56 -12.10
C LEU A 179 -3.57 -19.61 -12.00
N ALA A 180 -3.62 -18.55 -12.83
CA ALA A 180 -4.73 -17.61 -12.84
C ALA A 180 -6.05 -18.31 -13.18
N LYS A 181 -6.05 -19.17 -14.20
CA LYS A 181 -7.20 -19.98 -14.60
C LYS A 181 -7.64 -20.93 -13.47
N ALA A 182 -6.71 -21.61 -12.83
CA ALA A 182 -7.01 -22.53 -11.73
C ALA A 182 -7.54 -21.82 -10.48
N SER A 183 -7.13 -20.58 -10.25
CA SER A 183 -7.58 -19.75 -9.13
C SER A 183 -8.99 -19.18 -9.36
N GLY A 184 -9.39 -18.98 -10.63
CA GLY A 184 -10.75 -18.56 -10.98
C GLY A 184 -11.16 -17.27 -10.24
N THR A 185 -12.28 -17.31 -9.52
CA THR A 185 -12.84 -16.13 -8.85
C THR A 185 -12.06 -15.71 -7.61
N THR A 186 -11.29 -16.59 -6.96
CA THR A 186 -10.52 -16.24 -5.76
C THR A 186 -9.42 -15.24 -6.07
N LEU A 187 -8.94 -15.21 -7.31
CA LEU A 187 -7.91 -14.27 -7.76
C LEU A 187 -8.35 -12.82 -7.52
N ALA A 188 -9.56 -12.46 -7.93
CA ALA A 188 -10.12 -11.12 -7.75
C ALA A 188 -10.80 -10.95 -6.37
N SER A 189 -11.43 -12.00 -5.86
CA SER A 189 -12.23 -12.02 -4.62
C SER A 189 -11.77 -13.14 -3.69
N PRO A 190 -10.64 -12.96 -2.99
CA PRO A 190 -10.12 -13.98 -2.08
C PRO A 190 -11.05 -14.19 -0.87
N PRO A 191 -10.91 -15.32 -0.16
CA PRO A 191 -11.59 -15.52 1.11
C PRO A 191 -11.19 -14.45 2.14
N PRO A 192 -11.98 -14.25 3.21
CA PRO A 192 -11.65 -13.32 4.28
C PRO A 192 -10.33 -13.68 4.97
N ARG A 193 -9.55 -12.65 5.30
CA ARG A 193 -8.27 -12.78 6.01
C ARG A 193 -8.41 -13.46 7.37
N GLU A 194 -9.51 -13.20 8.09
CA GLU A 194 -9.78 -13.75 9.43
C GLU A 194 -9.79 -15.29 9.47
N GLY A 195 -10.13 -15.94 8.35
CA GLY A 195 -10.12 -17.40 8.23
C GLY A 195 -8.84 -17.97 7.60
N SER A 196 -7.85 -17.13 7.30
CA SER A 196 -6.64 -17.58 6.62
C SER A 196 -5.72 -18.34 7.57
N ARG A 197 -5.23 -19.48 7.08
CA ARG A 197 -4.16 -20.24 7.74
C ARG A 197 -2.75 -19.78 7.36
N TRP A 198 -2.62 -19.01 6.27
CA TRP A 198 -1.33 -18.67 5.67
C TRP A 198 -0.77 -17.34 6.17
N VAL A 199 -1.65 -16.38 6.43
CA VAL A 199 -1.26 -15.06 6.92
C VAL A 199 -1.46 -14.98 8.42
N PRO A 200 -0.64 -14.18 9.13
CA PRO A 200 -0.84 -13.99 10.55
C PRO A 200 -2.15 -13.26 10.85
N GLN A 201 -2.79 -13.65 11.95
CA GLN A 201 -3.96 -12.96 12.48
C GLN A 201 -3.49 -11.76 13.32
N ASP A 202 -3.65 -10.55 12.78
CA ASP A 202 -3.21 -9.31 13.42
C ASP A 202 -4.24 -8.20 13.22
N LYS A 203 -4.46 -7.43 14.29
CA LYS A 203 -5.26 -6.20 14.33
C LYS A 203 -4.73 -5.13 13.37
N LEU A 204 -3.43 -5.14 13.08
CA LEU A 204 -2.79 -4.23 12.14
C LEU A 204 -3.51 -4.19 10.79
N MET A 205 -4.12 -5.30 10.38
CA MET A 205 -4.81 -5.42 9.10
C MET A 205 -6.17 -4.69 9.06
N ARG A 206 -6.69 -4.31 10.23
CA ARG A 206 -7.92 -3.54 10.41
C ARG A 206 -7.64 -2.05 10.57
N VAL A 207 -6.37 -1.66 10.73
CA VAL A 207 -5.98 -0.25 10.88
C VAL A 207 -6.10 0.45 9.53
N ASP A 208 -6.81 1.57 9.56
CA ASP A 208 -6.89 2.48 8.44
C ASP A 208 -5.61 3.34 8.38
N PRO A 209 -4.72 3.17 7.38
CA PRO A 209 -3.47 3.93 7.31
C PRO A 209 -3.70 5.44 7.17
N CYS A 210 -4.87 5.87 6.69
CA CYS A 210 -5.22 7.30 6.62
C CYS A 210 -5.97 7.80 7.86
N GLY A 211 -6.37 6.91 8.77
CA GLY A 211 -7.05 7.24 10.03
C GLY A 211 -6.37 8.36 10.84
N PRO A 212 -5.04 8.38 10.98
CA PRO A 212 -4.34 9.40 11.75
C PRO A 212 -4.55 10.84 11.27
N MET A 213 -4.95 11.05 10.01
CA MET A 213 -5.26 12.37 9.45
C MET A 213 -6.39 13.09 10.19
N ASN A 214 -7.21 12.38 10.97
CA ASN A 214 -8.24 13.00 11.81
C ASN A 214 -7.65 13.97 12.86
N THR A 215 -6.38 13.83 13.24
CA THR A 215 -5.73 14.67 14.25
C THR A 215 -5.21 16.00 13.72
N LEU A 216 -5.10 16.15 12.40
CA LEU A 216 -4.54 17.36 11.77
C LEU A 216 -5.50 18.56 11.77
N GLY A 217 -6.66 18.43 12.42
CA GLY A 217 -7.66 19.47 12.55
C GLY A 217 -8.49 19.69 11.28
N ALA A 218 -9.71 20.19 11.45
CA ALA A 218 -10.64 20.38 10.33
C ALA A 218 -10.27 21.55 9.39
N GLN A 219 -9.32 22.41 9.80
CA GLN A 219 -8.93 23.60 9.04
C GLN A 219 -7.92 23.32 7.93
N GLN A 220 -7.23 22.17 7.97
CA GLN A 220 -6.23 21.81 6.96
C GLN A 220 -6.89 21.02 5.82
N ASP A 221 -6.79 21.53 4.60
CA ASP A 221 -7.31 20.90 3.38
C ASP A 221 -6.26 19.95 2.80
N PHE A 222 -6.37 18.68 3.15
CA PHE A 222 -5.51 17.61 2.65
C PHE A 222 -6.16 16.83 1.52
N VAL A 223 -5.32 16.44 0.55
CA VAL A 223 -5.66 15.51 -0.51
C VAL A 223 -4.88 14.23 -0.31
N ILE A 224 -5.57 13.09 -0.34
CA ILE A 224 -4.95 11.78 -0.42
C ILE A 224 -4.55 11.55 -1.88
N ARG A 225 -3.30 11.14 -2.11
CA ARG A 225 -2.82 10.82 -3.45
C ARG A 225 -3.61 9.64 -4.02
N PRO A 226 -4.23 9.81 -5.21
CA PRO A 226 -4.84 8.70 -5.92
C PRO A 226 -3.84 7.57 -6.14
N HIS A 227 -4.31 6.32 -6.08
CA HIS A 227 -3.47 5.13 -6.20
C HIS A 227 -2.45 4.94 -5.06
N SER A 228 -2.69 5.49 -3.86
CA SER A 228 -1.95 5.05 -2.67
C SER A 228 -2.06 3.53 -2.53
N GLN A 229 -0.99 2.87 -2.08
CA GLN A 229 -1.02 1.42 -1.90
C GLN A 229 -2.03 1.01 -0.82
N ILE A 230 -2.47 -0.24 -0.85
CA ILE A 230 -3.55 -0.77 0.01
C ILE A 230 -3.28 -0.57 1.50
N PHE A 231 -2.03 -0.61 1.95
CA PHE A 231 -1.62 -0.40 3.35
C PHE A 231 -0.79 0.88 3.52
N ASN A 232 -1.04 1.88 2.65
CA ASN A 232 -0.32 3.15 2.64
C ASN A 232 -1.30 4.31 2.52
N CYS A 233 -1.08 5.35 3.33
CA CYS A 233 -1.66 6.66 3.11
C CYS A 233 -0.57 7.68 2.74
N PHE A 234 -0.61 8.19 1.50
CA PHE A 234 0.17 9.36 1.11
C PHE A 234 -0.78 10.54 0.95
N PHE A 235 -0.52 11.63 1.64
CA PHE A 235 -1.35 12.82 1.58
C PHE A 235 -0.52 14.11 1.66
N TYR A 236 -1.07 15.18 1.14
CA TYR A 236 -0.42 16.50 1.08
C TYR A 236 -1.46 17.60 1.15
N GLU A 237 -1.06 18.80 1.58
CA GLU A 237 -1.94 19.97 1.58
C GLU A 237 -2.35 20.27 0.12
N ARG A 238 -3.62 20.57 -0.14
CA ARG A 238 -4.09 20.85 -1.51
C ARG A 238 -3.31 21.97 -2.19
N ALA A 239 -2.90 22.97 -1.42
CA ALA A 239 -2.08 24.09 -1.88
C ALA A 239 -0.64 23.69 -2.26
N ASP A 240 -0.15 22.54 -1.79
CA ASP A 240 1.17 21.99 -2.14
C ASP A 240 1.12 21.25 -3.48
N THR A 241 1.10 22.01 -4.57
CA THR A 241 1.03 21.48 -5.94
C THR A 241 2.26 20.67 -6.35
N LYS A 242 3.42 20.92 -5.72
CA LYS A 242 4.67 20.17 -5.96
C LYS A 242 4.77 18.89 -5.12
N ARG A 243 3.89 18.73 -4.12
CA ARG A 243 3.86 17.58 -3.19
C ARG A 243 5.16 17.42 -2.40
N GLU A 244 5.90 18.52 -2.21
CA GLU A 244 7.18 18.53 -1.49
C GLU A 244 6.98 18.36 0.03
N ARG A 245 5.79 18.68 0.52
CA ARG A 245 5.36 18.53 1.93
C ARG A 245 4.41 17.34 2.12
N GLY A 246 4.54 16.33 1.26
CA GLY A 246 3.83 15.08 1.38
C GLY A 246 4.17 14.35 2.68
N ARG A 247 3.16 13.71 3.26
CA ARG A 247 3.27 12.85 4.43
C ARG A 247 2.84 11.45 4.03
N SER A 248 3.48 10.46 4.61
CA SER A 248 3.23 9.05 4.31
C SER A 248 3.05 8.26 5.59
N ILE A 249 2.09 7.35 5.60
CA ILE A 249 1.88 6.36 6.66
C ILE A 249 1.90 5.00 5.97
N TYR A 250 2.83 4.13 6.35
CA TYR A 250 2.94 2.76 5.85
C TYR A 250 2.65 1.78 6.96
N ILE A 251 1.90 0.74 6.63
CA ILE A 251 1.66 -0.41 7.50
C ILE A 251 2.32 -1.61 6.84
N ASN A 252 3.34 -2.16 7.48
CA ASN A 252 4.13 -3.27 6.95
C ASN A 252 4.32 -4.38 7.99
N TYR A 253 4.90 -5.48 7.55
CA TYR A 253 5.55 -6.46 8.41
C TYR A 253 7.07 -6.30 8.36
N LEU A 254 7.73 -6.68 9.45
CA LEU A 254 9.18 -6.84 9.51
C LEU A 254 9.50 -8.25 10.00
N ASP A 255 10.45 -8.91 9.34
CA ASP A 255 10.95 -10.21 9.80
C ASP A 255 11.54 -10.02 11.22
N LEU A 256 11.13 -10.85 12.18
CA LEU A 256 11.56 -10.73 13.58
C LEU A 256 13.09 -10.73 13.70
N ALA A 257 13.81 -11.42 12.81
CA ALA A 257 15.27 -11.44 12.81
C ALA A 257 15.90 -10.07 12.52
N GLN A 258 15.15 -9.15 11.91
CA GLN A 258 15.55 -7.77 11.59
C GLN A 258 15.01 -6.74 12.59
N ALA A 259 14.11 -7.15 13.49
CA ALA A 259 13.52 -6.26 14.48
C ALA A 259 14.55 -5.81 15.54
N PRO A 260 14.42 -4.60 16.10
CA PRO A 260 15.18 -4.22 17.27
C PRO A 260 14.85 -5.13 18.45
N ARG A 261 15.80 -5.35 19.35
CA ARG A 261 15.49 -6.13 20.56
C ARG A 261 14.62 -5.29 21.50
N PRO A 262 13.60 -5.85 22.19
CA PRO A 262 12.72 -5.08 23.08
C PRO A 262 13.43 -4.25 24.15
N LYS A 263 14.59 -4.73 24.63
CA LYS A 263 15.41 -4.06 25.66
C LYS A 263 16.54 -3.21 25.09
N GLN A 264 16.63 -3.09 23.76
CA GLN A 264 17.64 -2.28 23.12
C GLN A 264 17.40 -0.82 23.46
N LYS A 265 18.48 -0.13 23.85
CA LYS A 265 18.47 1.32 24.02
C LYS A 265 19.33 1.92 22.93
N GLY A 266 18.85 3.00 22.33
CA GLY A 266 19.55 3.74 21.29
C GLY A 266 19.16 5.21 21.36
N PRO A 267 20.02 6.14 20.90
CA PRO A 267 19.70 7.56 20.88
C PRO A 267 18.51 7.88 19.96
N ASP A 268 18.19 6.99 19.04
CA ASP A 268 17.08 7.05 18.08
C ASP A 268 15.88 6.18 18.48
N LEU A 269 15.89 5.56 19.66
CA LEU A 269 14.79 4.73 20.16
C LEU A 269 14.03 5.45 21.28
N ILE A 270 12.74 5.66 21.07
CA ILE A 270 11.82 6.32 22.01
C ILE A 270 10.58 5.44 22.23
N ASP A 271 9.76 5.81 23.21
CA ASP A 271 8.44 5.20 23.44
C ASP A 271 7.35 6.13 22.89
N ILE A 272 6.46 5.58 22.06
CA ILE A 272 5.24 6.28 21.65
C ILE A 272 4.05 5.35 21.96
N GLY A 273 3.26 5.72 22.97
CA GLY A 273 2.07 4.97 23.34
C GLY A 273 2.37 3.58 23.90
N GLY A 274 3.53 3.35 24.51
CA GLY A 274 3.95 2.05 25.03
C GLY A 274 4.63 1.14 24.01
N GLU A 275 4.79 1.59 22.76
CA GLU A 275 5.44 0.84 21.69
C GLU A 275 6.85 1.39 21.42
N LEU A 276 7.81 0.48 21.22
CA LEU A 276 9.18 0.86 20.85
C LEU A 276 9.15 1.52 19.46
N THR A 277 9.72 2.71 19.37
CA THR A 277 9.70 3.51 18.15
C THR A 277 11.08 3.99 17.79
N LYS A 278 11.49 3.77 16.55
CA LYS A 278 12.70 4.39 15.99
C LYS A 278 12.36 5.75 15.39
N ALA A 279 12.96 6.81 15.89
CA ALA A 279 12.78 8.18 15.44
C ALA A 279 14.09 8.71 14.83
N ILE A 280 14.06 9.03 13.54
CA ILE A 280 15.23 9.52 12.80
C ILE A 280 14.86 10.72 11.93
N THR A 281 15.77 11.70 11.89
CA THR A 281 15.69 12.80 10.93
C THR A 281 16.69 12.52 9.82
N LYS A 282 16.19 12.24 8.61
CA LYS A 282 17.01 11.98 7.42
C LYS A 282 17.04 13.22 6.52
N SER A 283 18.05 13.34 5.68
CA SER A 283 18.02 14.29 4.55
C SER A 283 17.63 13.53 3.28
N SER A 284 16.57 13.97 2.60
CA SER A 284 16.15 13.45 1.30
C SER A 284 16.12 14.60 0.30
N LYS A 285 16.91 14.49 -0.78
CA LYS A 285 17.08 15.55 -1.78
C LYS A 285 17.45 16.92 -1.17
N GLY A 286 18.18 16.90 -0.05
CA GLY A 286 18.61 18.12 0.64
C GLY A 286 17.60 18.69 1.64
N ALA A 287 16.41 18.12 1.77
CA ALA A 287 15.41 18.53 2.76
C ALA A 287 15.34 17.54 3.94
N PRO A 288 15.24 18.02 5.20
CA PRO A 288 15.04 17.15 6.34
C PRO A 288 13.66 16.48 6.28
N ILE A 289 13.61 15.20 6.62
CA ILE A 289 12.40 14.39 6.76
C ILE A 289 12.44 13.73 8.13
N CYS A 290 11.36 13.89 8.88
CA CYS A 290 11.10 13.14 10.11
C CYS A 290 10.52 11.78 9.73
N ASP A 291 11.08 10.72 10.30
CA ASP A 291 10.70 9.34 10.04
C ASP A 291 10.61 8.59 11.38
N PHE A 292 9.40 8.09 11.68
CA PHE A 292 9.10 7.31 12.87
C PHE A 292 8.66 5.92 12.44
N THR A 293 9.38 4.89 12.85
CA THR A 293 9.00 3.48 12.68
C THR A 293 8.63 2.89 14.03
N VAL A 294 7.34 2.63 14.23
CA VAL A 294 6.82 1.93 15.41
C VAL A 294 6.87 0.43 15.18
N TYR A 295 7.35 -0.32 16.17
CA TYR A 295 7.41 -1.78 16.15
C TYR A 295 6.31 -2.35 17.04
N VAL A 296 5.23 -2.86 16.44
CA VAL A 296 4.07 -3.39 17.17
C VAL A 296 4.09 -4.92 17.21
N GLY A 297 3.64 -5.50 18.32
CA GLY A 297 3.68 -6.96 18.52
C GLY A 297 5.10 -7.51 18.72
N LEU A 298 6.06 -6.67 19.15
CA LEU A 298 7.47 -7.07 19.32
C LEU A 298 7.65 -8.21 20.34
N ASN A 299 6.78 -8.29 21.34
CA ASN A 299 6.77 -9.34 22.36
C ASN A 299 5.89 -10.55 21.99
N GLU A 300 5.09 -10.42 20.92
CA GLU A 300 4.11 -11.42 20.46
C GLU A 300 4.25 -11.57 18.93
N PRO A 301 5.37 -12.13 18.46
CA PRO A 301 5.61 -12.24 17.03
C PRO A 301 4.56 -13.12 16.35
N LEU A 302 4.26 -12.75 15.13
CA LEU A 302 3.12 -13.19 14.35
C LEU A 302 3.57 -14.23 13.32
N THR A 303 2.75 -15.24 13.08
CA THR A 303 2.96 -16.21 12.01
C THR A 303 1.62 -16.79 11.55
N GLY A 304 1.60 -17.42 10.37
CA GLY A 304 0.45 -18.20 9.93
C GLY A 304 0.30 -19.49 10.74
N SER A 305 -0.91 -20.04 10.80
CA SER A 305 -1.16 -21.30 11.51
C SER A 305 -0.73 -22.54 10.71
N ASP A 306 -0.59 -22.44 9.39
CA ASP A 306 -0.14 -23.55 8.56
C ASP A 306 1.38 -23.82 8.75
N PRO A 307 1.83 -25.10 8.80
CA PRO A 307 3.24 -25.42 8.92
C PRO A 307 4.17 -24.76 7.89
N LEU A 308 3.72 -24.52 6.65
CA LEU A 308 4.54 -23.85 5.64
C LEU A 308 4.69 -22.34 5.87
N SER A 309 3.85 -21.73 6.72
CA SER A 309 3.93 -20.32 7.09
C SER A 309 4.83 -20.08 8.31
N GLN A 310 5.07 -21.12 9.11
CA GLN A 310 5.73 -21.02 10.42
C GLN A 310 7.25 -20.84 10.36
N SER A 311 7.88 -21.03 9.19
CA SER A 311 9.32 -20.82 9.03
C SER A 311 9.74 -19.36 9.13
N LYS A 312 8.79 -18.43 9.10
CA LYS A 312 9.00 -17.00 9.33
C LYS A 312 8.11 -16.48 10.45
N GLN A 313 8.70 -15.60 11.25
CA GLN A 313 8.03 -14.84 12.29
C GLN A 313 8.11 -13.36 11.95
N TRP A 314 7.01 -12.67 12.16
CA TRP A 314 6.82 -11.29 11.75
C TRP A 314 6.46 -10.42 12.95
N ILE A 315 6.78 -9.14 12.87
CA ILE A 315 6.18 -8.11 13.72
C ILE A 315 5.53 -7.07 12.82
N GLY A 316 4.52 -6.38 13.34
CA GLY A 316 3.94 -5.25 12.63
C GLY A 316 4.84 -4.03 12.69
N THR A 317 4.81 -3.21 11.65
CA THR A 317 5.42 -1.88 11.66
C THR A 317 4.45 -0.82 11.17
N ILE A 318 4.49 0.33 11.83
CA ILE A 318 3.79 1.54 11.41
C ILE A 318 4.87 2.60 11.17
N GLU A 319 5.09 2.95 9.91
CA GLU A 319 6.09 3.94 9.51
C GLU A 319 5.40 5.24 9.11
N VAL A 320 5.72 6.34 9.78
CA VAL A 320 5.16 7.66 9.52
C VAL A 320 6.28 8.61 9.13
N GLN A 321 6.15 9.20 7.94
CA GLN A 321 7.14 10.11 7.35
C GLN A 321 6.50 11.45 7.01
N GLY A 322 7.25 12.53 7.20
CA GLY A 322 6.83 13.86 6.77
C GLY A 322 7.91 14.93 6.97
N PRO A 323 7.74 16.11 6.36
CA PRO A 323 8.63 17.24 6.63
C PRO A 323 8.49 17.71 8.09
N PRO A 324 9.55 18.28 8.70
CA PRO A 324 9.42 18.94 9.98
C PRO A 324 8.55 20.20 9.88
N ALA A 325 7.81 20.50 10.94
CA ALA A 325 7.18 21.81 11.13
C ALA A 325 8.23 22.77 11.69
N GLY A 326 8.87 23.54 10.80
CA GLY A 326 10.05 24.34 11.15
C GLY A 326 11.23 23.43 11.46
N THR A 327 11.69 23.40 12.71
CA THR A 327 12.78 22.52 13.18
C THR A 327 12.27 21.30 13.95
N SER A 328 10.96 21.17 14.15
CA SER A 328 10.35 20.15 15.01
C SER A 328 9.68 19.04 14.21
N CYS A 329 9.82 17.80 14.69
CA CYS A 329 9.09 16.63 14.19
C CYS A 329 7.73 16.40 14.88
N SER A 330 7.28 17.33 15.72
CA SER A 330 6.10 17.15 16.59
C SER A 330 4.80 16.85 15.85
N GLU A 331 4.61 17.33 14.62
CA GLU A 331 3.41 17.01 13.85
C GLU A 331 3.42 15.55 13.36
N VAL A 332 4.58 15.09 12.86
CA VAL A 332 4.77 13.69 12.44
C VAL A 332 4.67 12.76 13.65
N GLU A 333 5.24 13.16 14.79
CA GLU A 333 5.12 12.43 16.07
C GLU A 333 3.66 12.30 16.53
N LYS A 334 2.84 13.35 16.40
CA LYS A 334 1.39 13.30 16.70
C LYS A 334 0.65 12.32 15.79
N LEU A 335 0.96 12.31 14.49
CA LEU A 335 0.40 11.33 13.56
C LEU A 335 0.79 9.91 13.94
N THR A 336 2.06 9.70 14.33
CA THR A 336 2.55 8.41 14.82
C THR A 336 1.80 7.97 16.07
N ALA A 337 1.67 8.84 17.07
CA ALA A 337 0.94 8.53 18.30
C ALA A 337 -0.52 8.14 18.04
N GLU A 338 -1.18 8.83 17.11
CA GLU A 338 -2.54 8.48 16.70
C GLU A 338 -2.62 7.14 15.96
N ALA A 339 -1.65 6.84 15.10
CA ALA A 339 -1.57 5.56 14.41
C ALA A 339 -1.42 4.39 15.40
N VAL A 340 -0.58 4.56 16.43
CA VAL A 340 -0.44 3.60 17.54
C VAL A 340 -1.76 3.45 18.29
N ARG A 341 -2.42 4.56 18.63
CA ARG A 341 -3.72 4.53 19.32
C ARG A 341 -4.77 3.76 18.51
N LEU A 342 -4.84 3.97 17.20
CA LEU A 342 -5.77 3.25 16.31
C LEU A 342 -5.44 1.75 16.25
N TYR A 343 -4.16 1.38 16.20
CA TYR A 343 -3.73 -0.02 16.27
C TYR A 343 -4.17 -0.70 17.57
N GLN A 344 -3.96 -0.04 18.72
CA GLN A 344 -4.31 -0.58 20.03
C GLN A 344 -5.83 -0.80 20.20
N GLN A 345 -6.66 -0.04 19.47
CA GLN A 345 -8.12 -0.15 19.52
C GLN A 345 -8.74 -1.14 18.53
N ALA A 346 -7.95 -1.63 17.56
CA ALA A 346 -8.43 -2.47 16.46
C ALA A 346 -8.71 -3.93 16.85
#